data_AF-A0A059FHU3-F1
#
_entry.id   AF-A0A059FHU3-F1
#
_cell.length_a   1.000
_cell.length_b   1.000
_cell.length_c   1.000
_cell.angle_alpha   90.00
_cell.angle_beta   90.00
_cell.angle_gamma   90.00
#
_symmetry.space_group_name_H-M   'P 1'
#
loop_
_entity.id
_entity.type
_entity.pdbx_description
1 polymer ?
#
loop_
_entity_poly.entity_id
_entity_poly.type
_entity_poly.pdbx_seq_one_letter_code
_entity_poly.pdbx_strand_id
1 'polypeptide(L)'
;MSPYELAMQTVEELVTAGNTQAAIDRLTQLTGDPSLSREQMAEVLYRRGELRLGENGYDTMGAIEDFEEVLADFSDTEWSTAAASMLDSARGKATSLNALLAQPETTRTQKFNILMELGRHDDAIDLMIANDLTPDNQALLAMYQIGYLCEGDALTGRAYDVTEPDGTYHELRFCDFGK
;
A
#
# COMPACT_ATOMS: atom_id res chain seq x y z
N MET A 1 -7.32 15.56 -23.81
CA MET A 1 -7.04 14.75 -22.62
C MET A 1 -8.05 15.11 -21.56
N SER A 2 -8.84 14.14 -21.11
CA SER A 2 -9.83 14.28 -20.04
C SER A 2 -9.14 14.32 -18.66
N PRO A 3 -9.81 14.81 -17.61
CA PRO A 3 -9.29 14.77 -16.24
C PRO A 3 -8.89 13.35 -15.79
N TYR A 4 -9.69 12.35 -16.19
CA TYR A 4 -9.40 10.94 -15.99
C TYR A 4 -8.08 10.52 -16.65
N GLU A 5 -7.93 10.77 -17.95
CA GLU A 5 -6.72 10.40 -18.70
C GLU A 5 -5.46 11.05 -18.11
N LEU A 6 -5.55 12.33 -17.71
CA LEU A 6 -4.45 13.01 -17.04
C LEU A 6 -4.09 12.35 -15.71
N ALA A 7 -5.10 12.00 -14.90
CA ALA A 7 -4.86 11.35 -13.62
C ALA A 7 -4.25 9.95 -13.77
N MET A 8 -4.70 9.17 -14.75
CA MET A 8 -4.11 7.86 -15.06
C MET A 8 -2.66 7.99 -15.56
N GLN A 9 -2.37 8.98 -16.40
CA GLN A 9 -0.98 9.27 -16.80
C GLN A 9 -0.11 9.60 -15.56
N THR A 10 -0.61 10.42 -14.64
CA THR A 10 0.12 10.73 -13.39
C THR A 10 0.38 9.47 -12.57
N VAL A 11 -0.58 8.55 -12.48
CA VAL A 11 -0.40 7.26 -11.79
C VAL A 11 0.76 6.48 -12.40
N GLU A 12 0.84 6.38 -13.73
CA GLU A 12 1.93 5.67 -14.42
C GLU A 12 3.30 6.33 -14.19
N GLU A 13 3.36 7.67 -14.20
CA GLU A 13 4.58 8.43 -13.91
C GLU A 13 5.04 8.19 -12.46
N LEU A 14 4.11 8.17 -11.50
CA LEU A 14 4.42 7.89 -10.09
C LEU A 14 4.92 6.45 -9.89
N VAL A 15 4.29 5.47 -10.51
CA VAL A 15 4.74 4.07 -10.47
C VAL A 15 6.15 3.94 -11.06
N THR A 16 6.41 4.59 -12.19
CA THR A 16 7.73 4.58 -12.86
C THR A 16 8.81 5.21 -11.97
N ALA A 17 8.45 6.24 -11.20
CA ALA A 17 9.33 6.90 -10.24
C ALA A 17 9.52 6.11 -8.92
N GLY A 18 8.84 4.97 -8.72
CA GLY A 18 8.89 4.21 -7.47
C GLY A 18 8.01 4.79 -6.35
N ASN A 19 7.12 5.73 -6.67
CA ASN A 19 6.20 6.37 -5.73
C ASN A 19 4.87 5.62 -5.67
N THR A 20 4.92 4.32 -5.35
CA THR A 20 3.76 3.42 -5.37
C THR A 20 2.60 3.94 -4.52
N GLN A 21 2.86 4.48 -3.32
CA GLN A 21 1.75 4.98 -2.50
C GLN A 21 1.13 6.27 -3.01
N ALA A 22 1.94 7.20 -3.55
CA ALA A 22 1.37 8.38 -4.19
C ALA A 22 0.47 8.00 -5.39
N ALA A 23 0.82 6.92 -6.11
CA ALA A 23 -0.02 6.37 -7.17
C ALA A 23 -1.33 5.78 -6.61
N ILE A 24 -1.27 5.03 -5.51
CA ILE A 24 -2.46 4.48 -4.81
C ILE A 24 -3.36 5.61 -4.28
N ASP A 25 -2.79 6.65 -3.68
CA ASP A 25 -3.52 7.83 -3.22
C ASP A 25 -4.21 8.55 -4.37
N ARG A 26 -3.51 8.68 -5.51
CA ARG A 26 -4.09 9.29 -6.71
C ARG A 26 -5.28 8.50 -7.24
N LEU A 27 -5.19 7.17 -7.27
CA LEU A 27 -6.33 6.30 -7.62
C LEU A 27 -7.44 6.39 -6.58
N THR A 28 -7.10 6.50 -5.30
CA THR A 28 -8.08 6.67 -4.22
C THR A 28 -8.86 7.98 -4.35
N GLN A 29 -8.20 9.07 -4.75
CA GLN A 29 -8.88 10.31 -5.08
C GLN A 29 -9.87 10.12 -6.25
N LEU A 30 -9.49 9.37 -7.28
CA LEU A 30 -10.36 9.06 -8.41
C LEU A 30 -11.60 8.25 -8.01
N THR A 31 -11.49 7.34 -7.04
CA THR A 31 -12.69 6.61 -6.55
C THR A 31 -13.75 7.51 -5.94
N GLY A 32 -13.40 8.73 -5.54
CA GLY A 32 -14.33 9.75 -5.08
C GLY A 32 -14.94 10.63 -6.18
N ASP A 33 -14.54 10.47 -7.44
CA ASP A 33 -15.02 11.29 -8.55
C ASP A 33 -16.34 10.75 -9.11
N PRO A 34 -17.48 11.45 -8.92
CA PRO A 34 -18.79 10.99 -9.39
C PRO A 34 -18.96 11.10 -10.90
N SER A 35 -18.01 11.71 -11.62
CA SER A 35 -18.05 11.86 -13.07
C SER A 35 -17.47 10.67 -13.84
N LEU A 36 -16.83 9.72 -13.14
CA LEU A 36 -16.30 8.52 -13.77
C LEU A 36 -17.42 7.65 -14.32
N SER A 37 -17.19 7.13 -15.53
CA SER A 37 -18.03 6.06 -16.06
C SER A 37 -17.82 4.79 -15.23
N ARG A 38 -18.74 3.82 -15.36
CA ARG A 38 -18.59 2.51 -14.71
C ARG A 38 -17.31 1.80 -15.15
N GLU A 39 -16.96 1.90 -16.44
CA GLU A 39 -15.73 1.31 -16.98
C GLU A 39 -14.49 1.94 -16.34
N GLN A 40 -14.48 3.27 -16.20
CA GLN A 40 -13.38 4.00 -15.60
C GLN A 40 -13.26 3.73 -14.10
N MET A 41 -14.38 3.63 -13.37
CA MET A 41 -14.35 3.28 -11.96
C MET A 41 -13.82 1.85 -11.76
N ALA A 42 -14.25 0.90 -12.59
CA ALA A 42 -13.75 -0.47 -12.55
C ALA A 42 -12.24 -0.55 -12.87
N GLU A 43 -11.76 0.21 -13.86
CA GLU A 43 -10.33 0.34 -14.14
C GLU A 43 -9.57 0.90 -12.93
N VAL A 44 -10.05 2.00 -12.33
CA VAL A 44 -9.41 2.64 -11.17
C VAL A 44 -9.28 1.67 -10.00
N LEU A 45 -10.37 0.97 -9.65
CA LEU A 45 -10.38 -0.03 -8.59
C LEU A 45 -9.42 -1.17 -8.89
N TYR A 46 -9.49 -1.73 -10.11
CA TYR A 46 -8.58 -2.80 -10.53
C TYR A 46 -7.12 -2.37 -10.42
N ARG A 47 -6.76 -1.21 -10.98
CA ARG A 47 -5.39 -0.69 -10.97
C ARG A 47 -4.91 -0.38 -9.55
N ARG A 48 -5.79 0.12 -8.68
CA ARG A 48 -5.47 0.37 -7.26
C ARG A 48 -5.18 -0.96 -6.54
N GLY A 49 -6.01 -1.97 -6.78
CA GLY A 49 -5.80 -3.32 -6.26
C GLY A 49 -4.47 -3.93 -6.72
N GLU A 50 -4.11 -3.76 -8.01
CA GLU A 50 -2.82 -4.23 -8.54
C GLU A 50 -1.64 -3.59 -7.78
N LEU A 51 -1.67 -2.28 -7.58
CA LEU A 51 -0.61 -1.56 -6.90
C LEU A 51 -0.51 -1.95 -5.43
N ARG A 52 -1.65 -2.06 -4.72
CA ARG A 52 -1.73 -2.48 -3.32
C ARG A 52 -1.19 -3.89 -3.09
N LEU A 53 -1.45 -4.81 -4.03
CA LEU A 53 -0.95 -6.20 -3.96
C LEU A 53 0.55 -6.32 -4.31
N GLY A 54 1.05 -5.40 -5.13
CA GLY A 54 2.41 -5.37 -5.65
C GLY A 54 3.50 -5.26 -4.58
N GLU A 55 4.75 -5.35 -5.02
CA GLU A 55 5.95 -5.42 -4.15
C GLU A 55 6.07 -4.25 -3.16
N ASN A 56 5.61 -3.06 -3.54
CA ASN A 56 5.68 -1.84 -2.73
C ASN A 56 4.30 -1.34 -2.27
N GLY A 57 3.24 -2.13 -2.46
CA GLY A 57 1.88 -1.73 -2.14
C GLY A 57 1.53 -1.85 -0.66
N TYR A 58 2.10 -2.85 0.01
CA TYR A 58 1.90 -3.13 1.44
C TYR A 58 0.43 -3.14 1.88
N ASP A 59 -0.51 -3.57 1.02
CA ASP A 59 -1.93 -3.56 1.38
C ASP A 59 -2.69 -4.70 0.69
N THR A 60 -2.31 -5.94 1.00
CA THR A 60 -2.94 -7.13 0.41
C THR A 60 -4.44 -7.20 0.71
N MET A 61 -4.87 -6.73 1.88
CA MET A 61 -6.30 -6.74 2.25
C MET A 61 -7.09 -5.67 1.50
N GLY A 62 -6.58 -4.44 1.38
CA GLY A 62 -7.20 -3.41 0.55
C GLY A 62 -7.25 -3.78 -0.94
N ALA A 63 -6.26 -4.55 -1.44
CA ALA A 63 -6.32 -5.10 -2.80
C ALA A 63 -7.47 -6.10 -2.97
N ILE A 64 -7.71 -6.97 -1.97
CA ILE A 64 -8.85 -7.89 -1.97
C ILE A 64 -10.16 -7.11 -2.05
N GLU A 65 -10.31 -6.07 -1.23
CA GLU A 65 -11.51 -5.22 -1.21
C GLU A 65 -11.76 -4.57 -2.59
N ASP A 66 -10.72 -4.01 -3.22
CA ASP A 66 -10.82 -3.41 -4.55
C ASP A 66 -11.29 -4.41 -5.60
N PHE A 67 -10.69 -5.62 -5.63
CA PHE A 67 -11.08 -6.63 -6.62
C PHE A 67 -12.48 -7.21 -6.33
N GLU A 68 -12.85 -7.38 -5.07
CA GLU A 68 -14.20 -7.80 -4.68
C GLU A 68 -15.25 -6.79 -5.13
N GLU A 69 -14.98 -5.48 -4.99
CA GLU A 69 -15.85 -4.41 -5.45
C GLU A 69 -16.03 -4.45 -6.98
N VAL A 70 -14.96 -4.64 -7.76
CA VAL A 70 -15.04 -4.82 -9.22
C VAL A 70 -15.97 -5.98 -9.58
N LEU A 71 -15.86 -7.12 -8.89
CA LEU A 71 -16.70 -8.29 -9.17
C LEU A 71 -18.15 -8.13 -8.72
N ALA A 72 -18.39 -7.42 -7.62
CA ALA A 72 -19.73 -7.20 -7.09
C ALA A 72 -20.50 -6.17 -7.92
N ASP A 73 -19.88 -5.02 -8.16
CA ASP A 73 -20.60 -3.83 -8.63
C ASP A 73 -20.29 -3.48 -10.10
N PHE A 74 -19.26 -4.09 -10.69
CA PHE A 74 -18.79 -3.81 -12.06
C PHE A 74 -18.58 -5.09 -12.90
N SER A 75 -19.36 -6.14 -12.61
CA SER A 75 -19.27 -7.45 -13.30
C SER A 75 -19.56 -7.41 -14.81
N ASP A 76 -20.14 -6.32 -15.31
CA ASP A 76 -20.42 -6.06 -16.72
C ASP A 76 -19.28 -5.40 -17.49
N THR A 77 -18.20 -4.97 -16.81
CA THR A 77 -17.03 -4.30 -17.39
C THR A 77 -15.96 -5.30 -17.83
N GLU A 78 -15.01 -4.86 -18.67
CA GLU A 78 -13.92 -5.75 -19.12
C GLU A 78 -12.97 -6.14 -17.97
N TRP A 79 -12.91 -5.30 -16.93
CA TRP A 79 -12.07 -5.47 -15.75
C TRP A 79 -12.51 -6.60 -14.83
N SER A 80 -13.77 -7.06 -14.91
CA SER A 80 -14.28 -8.13 -14.06
C SER A 80 -13.48 -9.43 -14.19
N THR A 81 -13.12 -9.82 -15.41
CA THR A 81 -12.35 -11.06 -15.62
C THR A 81 -10.92 -10.94 -15.07
N ALA A 82 -10.29 -9.77 -15.25
CA ALA A 82 -8.95 -9.52 -14.73
C ALA A 82 -8.95 -9.47 -13.18
N ALA A 83 -9.93 -8.78 -12.58
CA ALA A 83 -10.10 -8.69 -11.14
C ALA A 83 -10.33 -10.08 -10.49
N ALA A 84 -11.10 -10.97 -11.13
CA ALA A 84 -11.31 -12.33 -10.62
C ALA A 84 -9.98 -13.10 -10.46
N SER A 85 -9.10 -13.03 -11.46
CA SER A 85 -7.80 -13.69 -11.41
C SER A 85 -6.89 -13.09 -10.33
N MET A 86 -6.94 -11.77 -10.15
CA MET A 86 -6.13 -11.09 -9.15
C MET A 86 -6.65 -11.33 -7.73
N LEU A 87 -7.96 -11.41 -7.55
CA LEU A 87 -8.59 -11.71 -6.27
C LEU A 87 -8.16 -13.07 -5.71
N ASP A 88 -8.13 -14.10 -6.55
CA ASP A 88 -7.65 -15.43 -6.13
C ASP A 88 -6.18 -15.40 -5.68
N SER A 89 -5.35 -14.65 -6.40
CA SER A 89 -3.94 -14.45 -6.05
C SER A 89 -3.78 -13.70 -4.72
N ALA A 90 -4.55 -12.63 -4.53
CA ALA A 90 -4.53 -11.82 -3.32
C ALA A 90 -5.01 -12.62 -2.10
N ARG A 91 -6.10 -13.38 -2.22
CA ARG A 91 -6.59 -14.29 -1.17
C ARG A 91 -5.58 -15.40 -0.85
N GLY A 92 -4.91 -15.94 -1.86
CA GLY A 92 -3.83 -16.91 -1.68
C GLY A 92 -2.68 -16.32 -0.85
N LYS A 93 -2.20 -15.12 -1.23
CA LYS A 93 -1.16 -14.38 -0.50
C LYS A 93 -1.60 -14.11 0.95
N ALA A 94 -2.79 -13.55 1.16
CA ALA A 94 -3.33 -13.27 2.49
C ALA A 94 -3.43 -14.54 3.35
N THR A 95 -3.86 -15.66 2.77
CA THR A 95 -3.92 -16.97 3.46
C THR A 95 -2.53 -17.43 3.89
N SER A 96 -1.56 -17.40 2.98
CA SER A 96 -0.17 -17.78 3.27
C SER A 96 0.46 -16.89 4.34
N LEU A 97 0.28 -15.57 4.25
CA LEU A 97 0.78 -14.60 5.22
C LEU A 97 0.18 -14.82 6.60
N ASN A 98 -1.14 -15.02 6.71
CA ASN A 98 -1.78 -15.30 8.00
C ASN A 98 -1.33 -16.65 8.59
N ALA A 99 -1.11 -17.67 7.75
CA ALA A 99 -0.58 -18.95 8.20
C ALA A 99 0.85 -18.81 8.77
N LEU A 100 1.71 -18.02 8.11
CA LEU A 100 3.06 -17.70 8.62
C LEU A 100 2.99 -16.85 9.90
N LEU A 101 2.07 -15.89 9.99
CA LEU A 101 1.91 -15.05 11.18
C LEU A 101 1.56 -15.87 12.44
N ALA A 102 0.78 -16.95 12.26
CA ALA A 102 0.34 -17.84 13.33
C ALA A 102 1.41 -18.84 13.80
N GLN A 103 2.52 -18.99 13.08
CA GLN A 103 3.59 -19.92 13.43
C GLN A 103 4.38 -19.42 14.66
N PRO A 104 4.66 -20.28 15.66
CA PRO A 104 5.42 -19.91 16.85
C PRO A 104 6.87 -19.52 16.55
N GLU A 105 7.46 -20.05 15.49
CA GLU A 105 8.82 -19.79 15.02
C GLU A 105 8.98 -18.44 14.30
N THR A 106 7.88 -17.80 13.90
CA THR A 106 7.92 -16.52 13.18
C THR A 106 8.48 -15.43 14.07
N THR A 107 9.64 -14.92 13.69
CA THR A 107 10.36 -13.89 14.44
C THR A 107 9.59 -12.57 14.45
N ARG A 108 9.89 -11.69 15.41
CA ARG A 108 9.22 -10.38 15.51
C ARG A 108 9.37 -9.54 14.24
N THR A 109 10.56 -9.53 13.63
CA THR A 109 10.80 -8.85 12.35
C THR A 109 9.97 -9.45 11.22
N GLN A 110 9.86 -10.78 11.14
CA GLN A 110 8.98 -11.42 10.15
C GLN A 110 7.51 -11.07 10.40
N LYS A 111 7.06 -11.05 11.65
CA LYS A 111 5.70 -10.62 12.00
C LYS A 111 5.43 -9.19 11.58
N PHE A 112 6.38 -8.28 11.81
CA PHE A 112 6.29 -6.90 11.34
C PHE A 112 6.13 -6.84 9.82
N ASN A 113 7.01 -7.51 9.06
CA ASN A 113 6.93 -7.51 7.60
C ASN A 113 5.61 -8.11 7.09
N ILE A 114 5.15 -9.21 7.69
CA ILE A 114 3.87 -9.84 7.33
C ILE A 114 2.69 -8.91 7.62
N LEU A 115 2.68 -8.23 8.76
CA LEU A 115 1.62 -7.27 9.11
C LEU A 115 1.62 -6.07 8.14
N MET A 116 2.81 -5.56 7.77
CA MET A 116 2.95 -4.54 6.74
C MET A 116 2.37 -5.02 5.41
N GLU A 117 2.76 -6.20 4.92
CA GLU A 117 2.24 -6.74 3.65
C GLU A 117 0.73 -6.98 3.65
N LEU A 118 0.15 -7.33 4.81
CA LEU A 118 -1.28 -7.51 4.98
C LEU A 118 -2.07 -6.20 5.01
N GLY A 119 -1.44 -5.02 5.04
CA GLY A 119 -2.15 -3.75 5.27
C GLY A 119 -2.50 -3.51 6.74
N ARG A 120 -2.00 -4.33 7.68
CA ARG A 120 -2.20 -4.17 9.12
C ARG A 120 -1.11 -3.27 9.72
N HIS A 121 -1.00 -2.06 9.18
CA HIS A 121 0.10 -1.14 9.48
C HIS A 121 0.14 -0.72 10.95
N ASP A 122 -1.00 -0.43 11.56
CA ASP A 122 -1.06 -0.06 12.99
C ASP A 122 -0.52 -1.18 13.88
N ASP A 123 -0.92 -2.44 13.63
CA ASP A 123 -0.42 -3.60 14.37
C ASP A 123 1.10 -3.81 14.14
N ALA A 124 1.57 -3.56 12.92
CA ALA A 124 2.99 -3.64 12.60
C ALA A 124 3.78 -2.58 13.39
N ILE A 125 3.27 -1.34 13.44
CA ILE A 125 3.91 -0.22 14.12
C ILE A 125 3.94 -0.43 15.63
N ASP A 126 2.84 -0.90 16.21
CA ASP A 126 2.80 -1.27 17.63
C ASP A 126 3.86 -2.34 17.95
N LEU A 127 3.99 -3.36 17.10
CA LEU A 127 5.00 -4.39 17.25
C LEU A 127 6.42 -3.82 17.13
N MET A 128 6.65 -2.92 16.17
CA MET A 128 7.92 -2.26 15.94
C MET A 128 8.34 -1.44 17.16
N ILE A 129 7.47 -0.58 17.68
CA ILE A 129 7.73 0.27 18.84
C ILE A 129 7.94 -0.58 20.10
N ALA A 130 7.07 -1.56 20.35
CA ALA A 130 7.14 -2.37 21.57
C ALA A 130 8.40 -3.25 21.65
N ASN A 131 9.03 -3.55 20.51
CA ASN A 131 10.20 -4.43 20.44
C ASN A 131 11.43 -3.74 19.87
N ASP A 132 11.39 -2.42 19.73
CA ASP A 132 12.50 -1.60 19.27
C ASP A 132 13.09 -2.07 17.93
N LEU A 133 12.21 -2.55 17.03
CA LEU A 133 12.61 -3.13 15.75
C LEU A 133 13.22 -2.05 14.83
N THR A 134 14.12 -2.50 13.97
CA THR A 134 14.73 -1.70 12.90
C THR A 134 14.41 -2.38 11.57
N PRO A 135 13.26 -2.05 10.95
CA PRO A 135 12.94 -2.53 9.61
C PRO A 135 14.00 -2.12 8.59
N ASP A 136 13.99 -2.78 7.44
CA ASP A 136 14.87 -2.39 6.33
C ASP A 136 14.41 -1.06 5.67
N ASN A 137 15.27 -0.56 4.79
CA ASN A 137 15.04 0.71 4.08
C ASN A 137 13.72 0.72 3.28
N GLN A 138 13.33 -0.41 2.69
CA GLN A 138 12.12 -0.48 1.87
C GLN A 138 10.86 -0.37 2.72
N ALA A 139 10.82 -1.08 3.86
CA ALA A 139 9.72 -0.96 4.81
C ALA A 139 9.63 0.44 5.42
N LEU A 140 10.78 1.05 5.78
CA LEU A 140 10.80 2.42 6.30
C LEU A 140 10.35 3.44 5.26
N LEU A 141 10.78 3.30 4.00
CA LEU A 141 10.31 4.15 2.90
C LEU A 141 8.81 3.99 2.67
N ALA A 142 8.28 2.77 2.73
CA ALA A 142 6.84 2.55 2.65
C ALA A 142 6.10 3.25 3.80
N MET A 143 6.59 3.13 5.03
CA MET A 143 6.01 3.82 6.18
C MET A 143 6.05 5.35 6.05
N TYR A 144 7.10 5.89 5.44
CA TYR A 144 7.19 7.32 5.10
C TYR A 144 6.11 7.71 4.09
N GLN A 145 6.03 6.97 2.99
CA GLN A 145 5.08 7.26 1.92
C GLN A 145 3.61 7.06 2.34
N ILE A 146 3.33 6.15 3.28
CA ILE A 146 1.99 5.96 3.89
C ILE A 146 1.67 7.08 4.89
N GLY A 147 2.69 7.76 5.45
CA GLY A 147 2.53 8.88 6.38
C GLY A 147 2.67 8.53 7.86
N TYR A 148 3.26 7.38 8.19
CA TYR A 148 3.59 7.02 9.58
C TYR A 148 4.93 7.59 10.04
N LEU A 149 5.88 7.71 9.12
CA LEU A 149 7.14 8.41 9.34
C LEU A 149 7.08 9.78 8.66
N CYS A 150 7.75 10.76 9.26
CA CYS A 150 7.80 12.14 8.82
C CYS A 150 9.23 12.68 8.97
N GLU A 151 9.56 13.66 8.14
CA GLU A 151 10.70 14.55 8.36
C GLU A 151 10.31 15.66 9.34
N GLY A 152 11.25 16.06 10.21
CA GLY A 152 11.05 17.22 11.07
C GLY A 152 11.96 17.26 12.29
N ASP A 153 12.64 18.38 12.46
CA ASP A 153 13.59 18.62 13.56
C ASP A 153 12.90 18.70 14.94
N ALA A 154 11.59 18.94 14.96
CA ALA A 154 10.78 19.02 16.17
C ALA A 154 10.25 17.64 16.63
N LEU A 155 10.30 16.63 15.76
CA LEU A 155 9.83 15.28 16.09
C LEU A 155 10.79 14.63 17.09
N THR A 156 10.22 13.93 18.06
CA THR A 156 11.00 13.26 19.13
C THR A 156 11.02 11.76 18.93
N GLY A 157 11.96 11.07 19.60
CA GLY A 157 12.10 9.61 19.53
C GLY A 157 13.23 9.15 18.62
N ARG A 158 13.17 7.88 18.20
CA ARG A 158 14.18 7.26 17.34
C ARG A 158 14.13 7.86 15.94
N ALA A 159 15.30 8.25 15.44
CA ALA A 159 15.52 8.58 14.03
C ALA A 159 15.82 7.31 13.23
N TYR A 160 15.35 7.29 11.98
CA TYR A 160 15.60 6.25 11.00
C TYR A 160 16.19 6.87 9.75
N ASP A 161 17.33 6.34 9.31
CA ASP A 161 17.96 6.73 8.07
C ASP A 161 17.29 5.98 6.91
N VAL A 162 16.73 6.73 5.95
CA VAL A 162 16.09 6.17 4.77
C VAL A 162 16.69 6.81 3.52
N THR A 163 16.90 6.01 2.48
CA THR A 163 17.36 6.47 1.18
C THR A 163 16.38 6.02 0.11
N GLU A 164 15.87 6.96 -0.68
CA GLU A 164 15.03 6.68 -1.84
C GLU A 164 15.82 5.98 -2.96
N PRO A 165 15.13 5.33 -3.93
CA PRO A 165 15.81 4.66 -5.05
C PRO A 165 16.72 5.58 -5.88
N ASP A 166 16.42 6.88 -5.94
CA ASP A 166 17.22 7.88 -6.65
C ASP A 166 18.43 8.39 -5.85
N GLY A 167 18.60 7.93 -4.61
CA GLY A 167 19.68 8.31 -3.70
C GLY A 167 19.35 9.47 -2.77
N THR A 168 18.13 10.02 -2.82
CA THR A 168 17.69 11.05 -1.88
C THR A 168 17.66 10.50 -0.45
N TYR A 169 18.32 11.19 0.47
CA TYR A 169 18.42 10.79 1.88
C TYR A 169 17.39 11.52 2.73
N HIS A 170 16.81 10.78 3.68
CA HIS A 170 15.86 11.25 4.66
C HIS A 170 16.27 10.78 6.06
N GLU A 171 16.15 11.68 7.04
CA GLU A 171 16.17 11.34 8.46
C GLU A 171 14.74 11.40 8.99
N LEU A 172 14.15 10.24 9.25
CA LEU A 172 12.73 10.11 9.54
C LEU A 172 12.45 9.77 11.00
N ARG A 173 11.33 10.24 11.53
CA ARG A 173 10.80 9.91 12.86
C ARG A 173 9.32 9.60 12.76
N PHE A 174 8.75 8.91 13.75
CA PHE A 174 7.29 8.76 13.81
C PHE A 174 6.63 10.13 13.81
N CYS A 175 5.61 10.30 12.98
CA CYS A 175 4.81 11.52 12.97
C CYS A 175 4.11 11.67 14.33
N ASP A 176 3.99 12.90 14.85
CA ASP A 176 3.32 13.18 16.13
C ASP A 176 1.82 12.80 16.15
N PHE A 177 1.25 12.42 15.00
CA PHE A 177 -0.10 11.85 14.91
C PHE A 177 -0.23 10.43 15.49
N GLY A 178 0.86 9.87 16.06
CA GLY A 178 0.93 8.51 16.60
C GLY A 178 0.78 8.37 18.12
N LYS A 179 0.15 9.33 18.82
CA LYS A 179 -0.52 9.17 20.14
C LYS A 179 -1.28 10.40 20.62
#